data_AF-A0AAE3KZM5-F1
#
_entry.id   AF-A0AAE3KZM5-F1
#
_cell.length_a   1.000
_cell.length_b   1.000
_cell.length_c   1.000
_cell.angle_alpha   90.00
_cell.angle_beta   90.00
_cell.angle_gamma   90.00
#
_symmetry.space_group_name_H-M   'P 1'
#
loop_
_entity.id
_entity.type
_entity.pdbx_description
1 polymer ?
#
loop_
_entity_poly.entity_id
_entity_poly.type
_entity_poly.pdbx_seq_one_letter_code
_entity_poly.pdbx_strand_id
1 'polypeptide(L)'
;MDELEQLRAEIDEIDRKMTILFEERMKIVDKVGQYKQKNNLPILNTHREEMVLAKNSTYLQDKSLQEPLKKFFISLMKISKEKQNFS
;
A
#
# COMPACT_ATOMS: atom_id res chain seq x y z
N MET A 1 19.68 20.35 19.27
CA MET A 1 19.13 19.42 18.28
C MET A 1 19.96 19.61 17.04
N ASP A 2 20.67 18.59 16.59
CA ASP A 2 21.47 18.67 15.36
C ASP A 2 20.59 18.54 14.10
N GLU A 3 21.14 18.88 12.94
CA GLU A 3 20.41 18.84 11.66
C GLU A 3 19.87 17.43 11.35
N LEU A 4 20.59 16.37 11.76
CA LEU A 4 20.17 15.00 11.56
C LEU A 4 18.94 14.64 12.42
N GLU A 5 18.88 15.11 13.66
CA GLU A 5 17.71 14.95 14.53
C GLU A 5 16.47 15.64 13.96
N GLN A 6 16.63 16.84 13.36
CA GLN A 6 15.52 17.55 12.72
C GLN A 6 14.98 16.77 11.51
N LEU A 7 15.87 16.30 10.62
CA LEU A 7 15.49 15.48 9.47
C LEU A 7 14.78 14.19 9.89
N ARG A 8 15.22 13.55 10.98
CA ARG A 8 14.55 12.36 11.53
C ARG A 8 13.16 12.66 12.06
N ALA A 9 12.97 13.79 12.74
CA ALA A 9 11.65 14.19 13.21
C ALA A 9 10.68 14.45 12.03
N GLU A 10 11.16 15.00 10.92
CA GLU A 10 10.35 15.15 9.70
C GLU A 10 9.96 13.79 9.10
N ILE A 11 10.87 12.81 9.09
CA ILE A 11 10.57 11.43 8.67
C ILE A 11 9.51 10.82 9.58
N ASP A 12 9.66 10.94 10.91
CA ASP A 12 8.71 10.38 11.88
C ASP A 12 7.28 10.91 11.68
N GLU A 13 7.14 12.20 11.33
CA GLU A 13 5.86 12.82 11.02
C GLU A 13 5.25 12.28 9.71
N ILE A 14 6.08 12.01 8.70
CA ILE A 14 5.64 11.37 7.45
C ILE A 14 5.22 9.92 7.71
N ASP A 15 6.02 9.18 8.48
CA ASP A 15 5.76 7.79 8.85
C ASP A 15 4.43 7.66 9.59
N ARG A 16 4.13 8.57 10.53
CA ARG A 16 2.83 8.61 11.23
C ARG A 16 1.67 8.74 10.24
N LYS A 17 1.79 9.60 9.22
CA LYS A 17 0.76 9.77 8.18
C LYS A 17 0.63 8.51 7.32
N MET A 18 1.76 7.87 6.98
CA MET A 18 1.75 6.60 6.25
C MET A 18 1.06 5.49 7.04
N THR A 19 1.27 5.41 8.36
CA THR A 19 0.59 4.44 9.23
C THR A 19 -0.93 4.64 9.22
N ILE A 20 -1.40 5.87 9.35
CA ILE A 20 -2.85 6.18 9.30
C ILE A 20 -3.45 5.74 7.95
N LEU A 21 -2.81 6.10 6.84
CA LEU A 21 -3.26 5.70 5.50
C LEU A 21 -3.21 4.18 5.29
N PHE A 22 -2.21 3.51 5.88
CA PHE A 22 -2.09 2.06 5.83
C PHE A 22 -3.26 1.40 6.56
N GLU A 23 -3.60 1.85 7.76
CA GLU A 23 -4.74 1.33 8.53
C GLU A 23 -6.08 1.51 7.80
N GLU A 24 -6.32 2.69 7.23
CA GLU A 24 -7.49 2.96 6.41
C GLU A 24 -7.58 2.00 5.23
N ARG A 25 -6.47 1.80 4.53
CA ARG A 25 -6.38 0.86 3.42
C ARG A 25 -6.65 -0.58 3.87
N MET A 26 -6.13 -1.02 5.02
CA MET A 26 -6.36 -2.37 5.56
C MET A 26 -7.83 -2.61 5.90
N LYS A 27 -8.53 -1.63 6.49
CA LYS A 27 -9.97 -1.72 6.75
C LYS A 27 -10.78 -1.94 5.46
N ILE A 28 -10.37 -1.32 4.35
CA ILE A 28 -11.02 -1.56 3.04
C ILE A 28 -10.63 -2.93 2.47
N VAL A 29 -9.38 -3.37 2.63
CA VAL A 29 -8.95 -4.70 2.22
C VAL A 29 -9.79 -5.80 2.88
N ASP A 30 -10.15 -5.65 4.15
CA ASP A 30 -11.02 -6.62 4.86
C ASP A 30 -12.41 -6.69 4.24
N LYS A 31 -13.01 -5.54 3.95
CA LYS A 31 -14.30 -5.47 3.25
C LYS A 31 -14.22 -6.12 1.87
N VAL A 32 -13.12 -5.93 1.15
CA VAL A 32 -12.88 -6.58 -0.15
C VAL A 32 -12.75 -8.10 0.00
N GLY A 33 -12.05 -8.58 1.04
CA GLY A 33 -11.93 -10.00 1.35
C GLY A 33 -13.30 -10.64 1.62
N GLN A 34 -14.08 -10.06 2.53
CA GLN A 34 -15.45 -10.48 2.85
C GLN A 34 -16.35 -10.48 1.61
N TYR A 35 -16.26 -9.44 0.79
CA TYR A 35 -17.02 -9.37 -0.47
C TYR A 35 -16.65 -10.51 -1.41
N LYS A 36 -15.36 -10.78 -1.61
CA LYS A 36 -14.90 -11.86 -2.48
C LYS A 36 -15.36 -13.22 -1.97
N GLN A 37 -15.23 -13.47 -0.67
CA GLN A 37 -15.68 -14.70 -0.02
C GLN A 37 -17.18 -14.91 -0.23
N LYS A 38 -18.00 -13.89 0.06
CA LYS A 38 -19.46 -13.94 -0.14
C LYS A 38 -19.88 -14.22 -1.58
N ASN A 39 -19.07 -13.79 -2.55
CA ASN A 39 -19.36 -13.92 -3.98
C ASN A 39 -18.55 -15.03 -4.68
N ASN A 40 -17.83 -15.88 -3.92
CA ASN A 40 -16.95 -16.94 -4.45
C ASN A 40 -15.92 -16.44 -5.49
N LEU A 41 -15.40 -15.22 -5.30
CA LEU A 41 -14.38 -14.63 -6.17
C LEU A 41 -12.97 -14.95 -5.67
N PRO A 42 -11.99 -15.16 -6.57
CA PRO A 42 -10.61 -15.42 -6.17
C PRO A 42 -9.95 -14.21 -5.52
N ILE A 43 -9.09 -14.47 -4.53
CA ILE A 43 -8.30 -13.44 -3.84
C ILE A 43 -7.23 -12.86 -4.77
N LEU A 44 -6.55 -13.72 -5.54
CA LEU A 44 -5.56 -13.31 -6.52
C LEU A 44 -6.23 -12.69 -7.76
N ASN A 45 -5.81 -11.49 -8.13
CA ASN A 45 -6.19 -10.84 -9.37
C ASN A 45 -5.00 -10.05 -9.92
N THR A 46 -4.19 -10.69 -10.76
CA THR A 46 -2.97 -10.12 -11.34
C THR A 46 -3.25 -8.84 -12.14
N HIS A 47 -4.35 -8.82 -12.91
CA HIS A 47 -4.76 -7.64 -13.66
C HIS A 47 -5.04 -6.43 -12.73
N ARG A 48 -5.67 -6.67 -11.58
CA ARG A 48 -5.89 -5.62 -10.58
C ARG A 48 -4.57 -5.09 -10.02
N GLU A 49 -3.59 -5.95 -9.78
CA GLU A 49 -2.26 -5.57 -9.27
C GLU A 49 -1.50 -4.71 -10.29
N GLU A 50 -1.51 -5.10 -11.57
CA GLU A 50 -0.94 -4.31 -12.67
C GLU A 50 -1.57 -2.92 -12.75
N MET A 51 -2.90 -2.83 -12.63
CA MET A 51 -3.61 -1.55 -12.59
C MET A 51 -3.24 -0.69 -11.37
N VAL A 52 -2.99 -1.29 -10.18
CA VAL A 52 -2.48 -0.53 -9.02
C VAL A 52 -1.13 0.09 -9.36
N LEU A 53 -0.21 -0.69 -9.91
CA LEU A 53 1.14 -0.22 -10.21
C LEU A 53 1.15 0.87 -11.28
N ALA A 54 0.42 0.66 -12.38
CA ALA A 54 0.30 1.63 -13.46
C ALA A 54 -0.28 2.95 -12.94
N LYS A 55 -1.39 2.88 -12.17
CA LYS A 55 -2.06 4.06 -11.64
C LYS A 55 -1.19 4.84 -10.64
N ASN A 56 -0.50 4.16 -9.72
CA ASN A 56 0.35 4.88 -8.76
C ASN A 56 1.61 5.47 -9.42
N SER A 57 2.09 4.88 -10.51
CA SER A 57 3.19 5.45 -11.30
C SER A 57 2.79 6.77 -11.99
N THR A 58 1.50 7.01 -12.24
CA THR A 58 1.03 8.30 -12.79
C THR A 58 0.94 9.40 -11.74
N TYR A 59 0.74 9.05 -10.46
CA TYR A 59 0.75 10.00 -9.35
C TYR A 59 2.17 10.47 -8.97
N LEU A 60 3.17 9.66 -9.30
CA LEU A 60 4.56 9.97 -9.00
C LEU A 60 5.09 11.08 -9.92
N GLN A 61 5.51 12.20 -9.33
CA GLN A 61 6.11 13.32 -10.05
C GLN A 61 7.60 13.05 -10.36
N ASP A 62 8.37 12.64 -9.36
CA ASP A 62 9.79 12.28 -9.54
C ASP A 62 9.93 10.85 -10.09
N LYS A 63 10.24 10.75 -11.37
CA LYS A 63 10.38 9.46 -12.05
C LYS A 63 11.59 8.64 -11.59
N SER A 64 12.57 9.24 -10.92
CA SER A 64 13.70 8.48 -10.35
C SER A 64 13.24 7.49 -9.27
N LEU A 65 12.09 7.78 -8.62
CA LEU A 65 11.52 6.96 -7.55
C LEU A 65 10.57 5.86 -8.05
N GLN A 66 10.43 5.66 -9.36
CA GLN A 66 9.45 4.73 -9.93
C GLN A 66 9.68 3.28 -9.48
N GLU A 67 10.93 2.80 -9.52
CA GLU A 67 11.25 1.43 -9.09
C GLU A 67 11.09 1.22 -7.58
N PRO A 68 11.57 2.12 -6.69
CA PRO A 68 11.24 2.09 -5.27
C PRO A 68 9.73 2.05 -4.99
N LEU A 69 8.95 2.90 -5.66
CA LEU A 69 7.50 2.96 -5.51
C LEU A 69 6.83 1.64 -5.91
N LYS A 70 7.27 1.05 -7.03
CA LYS A 70 6.78 -0.25 -7.50
C LYS A 70 7.03 -1.35 -6.47
N LYS A 71 8.24 -1.42 -5.91
CA LYS A 71 8.58 -2.38 -4.85
C LYS A 71 7.69 -2.20 -3.62
N PHE A 72 7.47 -0.95 -3.20
CA PHE A 72 6.57 -0.64 -2.08
C PHE A 72 5.16 -1.18 -2.32
N PHE A 73 4.54 -0.90 -3.47
CA PHE A 73 3.19 -1.35 -3.76
C PHE A 73 3.08 -2.87 -3.91
N ILE A 74 4.09 -3.55 -4.45
CA ILE A 74 4.13 -5.02 -4.52
C ILE A 74 4.09 -5.61 -3.10
N SER A 75 4.95 -5.11 -2.21
CA SER A 75 4.97 -5.55 -0.81
C SER A 75 3.64 -5.27 -0.10
N LEU A 76 3.07 -4.08 -0.31
CA LEU A 76 1.79 -3.70 0.26
C LEU A 76 0.64 -4.60 -0.23
N MET A 77 0.63 -4.97 -1.52
CA MET A 77 -0.34 -5.90 -2.08
C MET A 77 -0.17 -7.32 -1.54
N LYS A 78 1.07 -7.77 -1.30
CA LYS A 78 1.35 -9.05 -0.62
C LYS A 78 0.72 -9.09 0.78
N ILE A 79 0.99 -8.08 1.61
CA ILE A 79 0.40 -7.94 2.96
C ILE A 79 -1.15 -7.95 2.89
N SER A 80 -1.70 -7.27 1.90
CA SER A 80 -3.16 -7.21 1.70
C SER A 80 -3.78 -8.57 1.38
N LYS A 81 -3.10 -9.39 0.59
CA LYS A 81 -3.56 -10.75 0.24
C LYS A 81 -3.49 -11.67 1.45
N GLU A 82 -2.41 -11.59 2.23
CA GLU A 82 -2.27 -12.34 3.47
C GLU A 82 -3.42 -12.02 4.43
N LYS A 83 -3.74 -10.74 4.63
CA LYS A 83 -4.87 -10.32 5.47
C LYS A 83 -6.23 -10.86 4.99
N GLN A 84 -6.48 -10.84 3.67
CA GLN A 84 -7.70 -11.39 3.06
C GLN A 84 -7.85 -12.91 3.28
N ASN A 85 -6.76 -13.66 3.40
CA ASN A 85 -6.81 -15.11 3.65
C ASN A 85 -7.21 -15.45 5.10
N PHE A 86 -7.04 -14.52 6.05
CA PHE A 86 -7.38 -14.71 7.46
C PHE A 86 -8.74 -14.11 7.85
N SER A 87 -9.50 -13.58 6.88
CA SER A 87 -10.77 -12.87 7.08
C SER A 87 -11.99 -13.65 6.60
#